data_AF-A0A960PU70-F1
#
_entry.id   AF-A0A960PU70-F1
#
_cell.length_a   1.000
_cell.length_b   1.000
_cell.length_c   1.000
_cell.angle_alpha   90.00
_cell.angle_beta   90.00
_cell.angle_gamma   90.00
#
_symmetry.space_group_name_H-M   'P 1'
#
loop_
_entity.id
_entity.type
_entity.pdbx_description
1 polymer ?
#
loop_
_entity_poly.entity_id
_entity_poly.type
_entity_poly.pdbx_seq_one_letter_code
_entity_poly.pdbx_strand_id
1 'polypeptide(L)'
;GRQWRHEGTLSAGALADRVRWQLDGWLADGPSRPSAGLVHLGLVPVEVVAARGRQLGFWGGETRVDERVERAIARLQAQLGADAVAVPEVRGGRGPGERVVRVPAGAVDLAEDRPAACLDSVAEPWPGQLPTPAPAVVLDRPVPVQVVDAQGRSVEVSGRSELSAPPVAMVRDGRAPARIAAWSGPWAADERWWDRHQHRRRVRLQVVDEEGGALLLALEGGRWWVEAAYD
;
A
#
# COMPACT_ATOMS: atom_id res chain seq x y z
N GLY A 1 4.46 -17.41 25.97
CA GLY A 1 4.21 -16.03 25.52
C GLY A 1 4.91 -15.82 24.20
N ARG A 2 4.36 -14.99 23.30
CA ARG A 2 5.09 -14.58 22.09
C ARG A 2 6.12 -13.53 22.48
N GLN A 3 7.33 -13.66 21.96
CA GLN A 3 8.39 -12.67 22.13
C GLN A 3 8.50 -11.86 20.85
N TRP A 4 8.68 -10.55 21.01
CA TRP A 4 8.89 -9.63 19.90
C TRP A 4 10.24 -8.95 20.09
N ARG A 5 11.05 -8.91 19.03
CA ARG A 5 12.28 -8.13 18.98
C ARG A 5 12.03 -6.88 18.14
N HIS A 6 12.68 -5.78 18.49
CA HIS A 6 12.68 -4.57 17.68
C HIS A 6 14.06 -3.91 17.76
N GLU A 7 14.54 -3.42 16.63
CA GLU A 7 15.76 -2.63 16.52
C GLU A 7 15.30 -1.17 16.36
N GLY A 8 15.20 -0.45 17.49
CA GLY A 8 14.70 0.95 17.52
C GLY A 8 13.99 1.33 18.82
N THR A 9 13.60 2.60 18.94
CA THR A 9 12.77 3.14 20.02
C THR A 9 11.35 2.57 19.95
N LEU A 10 10.98 1.78 20.96
CA LEU A 10 9.65 1.17 21.05
C LEU A 10 8.67 2.21 21.61
N SER A 11 8.00 2.97 20.74
CA SER A 11 7.01 3.97 21.14
C SER A 11 5.81 3.32 21.85
N ALA A 12 5.13 4.09 22.70
CA ALA A 12 3.92 3.60 23.38
C ALA A 12 2.81 3.21 22.38
N GLY A 13 2.72 3.91 21.24
CA GLY A 13 1.78 3.59 20.16
C GLY A 13 2.12 2.29 19.45
N ALA A 14 3.39 2.07 19.11
CA ALA A 14 3.86 0.83 18.51
C ALA A 14 3.61 -0.39 19.42
N LEU A 15 3.79 -0.21 20.73
CA LEU A 15 3.48 -1.24 21.73
C LEU A 15 1.97 -1.55 21.76
N ALA A 16 1.13 -0.51 21.78
CA ALA A 16 -0.33 -0.66 21.80
C ALA A 16 -0.87 -1.36 20.54
N ASP A 17 -0.36 -1.01 19.35
CA ASP A 17 -0.78 -1.65 18.10
C ASP A 17 -0.37 -3.11 18.02
N ARG A 18 0.82 -3.48 18.50
CA ARG A 18 1.23 -4.89 18.56
C ARG A 18 0.37 -5.70 19.51
N VAL A 19 0.03 -5.12 20.67
CA VAL A 19 -0.92 -5.76 21.60
C VAL A 19 -2.26 -5.96 20.91
N ARG A 20 -2.79 -4.93 20.24
CA ARG A 20 -4.05 -5.02 19.50
C ARG A 20 -4.01 -6.13 18.46
N TRP A 21 -3.00 -6.17 17.58
CA TRP A 21 -2.86 -7.21 16.57
C TRP A 21 -2.73 -8.62 17.15
N GLN A 22 -2.05 -8.76 18.28
CA GLN A 22 -1.95 -10.02 18.98
C GLN A 22 -3.30 -10.48 19.55
N LEU A 23 -4.11 -9.54 20.05
CA LEU A 23 -5.47 -9.79 20.53
C LEU A 23 -6.41 -10.13 19.36
N ASP A 24 -6.35 -9.37 18.27
CA ASP A 24 -7.12 -9.63 17.05
C ASP A 24 -6.83 -11.03 16.51
N GLY A 25 -5.55 -11.44 16.51
CA GLY A 25 -5.15 -12.80 16.14
C GLY A 25 -5.70 -13.90 17.05
N TRP A 26 -5.89 -13.64 18.36
CA TRP A 26 -6.53 -14.59 19.27
C TRP A 26 -8.05 -14.65 19.11
N LEU A 27 -8.66 -13.56 18.67
CA LEU A 27 -10.10 -13.43 18.47
C LEU A 27 -10.55 -13.97 17.11
N ALA A 28 -9.69 -13.89 16.09
CA ALA A 28 -10.03 -14.21 14.70
C ALA A 28 -10.04 -15.71 14.38
N ASP A 29 -9.12 -16.56 14.90
CA ASP A 29 -9.20 -18.03 14.73
C ASP A 29 -8.18 -18.85 15.55
N GLY A 30 -8.64 -19.95 16.16
CA GLY A 30 -7.79 -20.99 16.81
C GLY A 30 -8.37 -21.63 18.10
N PRO A 31 -7.90 -22.82 18.51
CA PRO A 31 -8.36 -23.55 19.72
C PRO A 31 -8.10 -22.82 21.04
N SER A 32 -7.40 -21.68 21.00
CA SER A 32 -7.06 -20.81 22.12
C SER A 32 -7.89 -19.52 22.18
N ARG A 33 -9.04 -19.46 21.48
CA ARG A 33 -9.94 -18.32 21.53
C ARG A 33 -10.47 -18.14 22.97
N PRO A 34 -10.37 -16.94 23.57
CA PRO A 34 -10.91 -16.69 24.90
C PRO A 34 -12.44 -16.90 24.93
N SER A 35 -12.93 -17.67 25.90
CA SER A 35 -14.37 -17.88 26.14
C SER A 35 -15.00 -16.78 27.03
N ALA A 36 -14.17 -15.88 27.56
CA ALA A 36 -14.57 -14.78 28.43
C ALA A 36 -13.74 -13.52 28.13
N GLY A 37 -14.18 -12.38 28.68
CA GLY A 37 -13.51 -11.10 28.53
C GLY A 37 -12.11 -11.08 29.13
N LEU A 38 -11.23 -10.25 28.55
CA LEU A 38 -9.86 -10.05 29.02
C LEU A 38 -9.88 -9.14 30.25
N VAL A 39 -9.51 -9.68 31.41
CA VAL A 39 -9.54 -8.95 32.70
C VAL A 39 -8.17 -8.40 33.12
N HIS A 40 -7.09 -8.88 32.51
CA HIS A 40 -5.74 -8.45 32.83
C HIS A 40 -4.80 -8.61 31.64
N LEU A 41 -3.99 -7.59 31.37
CA LEU A 41 -2.92 -7.61 30.37
C LEU A 41 -1.63 -7.08 30.99
N GLY A 42 -0.58 -7.91 30.97
CA GLY A 42 0.74 -7.57 31.48
C GLY A 42 1.76 -7.57 30.35
N LEU A 43 2.54 -6.50 30.25
CA LEU A 43 3.68 -6.40 29.34
C LEU A 43 4.95 -6.42 30.19
N VAL A 44 5.72 -7.51 30.06
CA VAL A 44 6.97 -7.69 30.82
C VAL A 44 8.12 -7.58 29.83
N PRO A 45 9.01 -6.58 29.97
CA PRO A 45 10.21 -6.51 29.15
C PRO A 45 11.10 -7.70 29.49
N VAL A 46 11.50 -8.46 28.46
CA VAL A 46 12.40 -9.62 28.60
C VAL A 46 13.86 -9.18 28.58
N GLU A 47 14.17 -8.15 27.79
CA GLU A 47 15.49 -7.55 27.68
C GLU A 47 15.31 -6.03 27.51
N VAL A 48 16.09 -5.24 28.24
CA VAL A 48 16.10 -3.78 28.12
C VAL A 48 17.52 -3.37 27.79
N VAL A 49 17.73 -2.82 26.61
CA VAL A 49 19.00 -2.22 26.21
C VAL A 49 18.89 -0.72 26.47
N ALA A 50 19.92 -0.13 27.08
CA ALA A 50 19.98 1.31 27.22
C ALA A 50 19.88 1.94 25.83
N ALA A 51 18.92 2.86 25.65
CA ALA A 51 18.94 3.76 24.51
C ALA A 51 20.29 4.49 24.57
N ARG A 52 21.25 4.10 23.73
CA ARG A 52 22.54 4.80 23.63
C ARG A 52 22.17 6.22 23.20
N GLY A 53 22.26 7.12 24.17
CA GLY A 53 21.49 8.35 24.18
C GLY A 53 21.70 9.19 22.93
N ARG A 54 20.60 9.79 22.47
CA ARG A 54 20.65 11.03 21.69
C ARG A 54 21.50 12.03 22.49
N GLN A 55 22.55 12.56 21.87
CA GLN A 55 23.24 13.72 22.42
C GLN A 55 22.24 14.88 22.39
N LEU A 56 21.72 15.24 23.57
CA LEU A 56 20.81 16.38 23.76
C LEU A 56 21.44 17.62 23.12
N GLY A 57 20.86 18.09 22.01
CA GLY A 57 21.22 19.37 21.42
C GLY A 57 20.98 20.47 22.46
N PHE A 58 22.05 21.18 22.82
CA PHE A 58 22.02 22.25 23.83
C PHE A 58 21.13 23.45 23.43
N TRP A 59 20.61 23.45 22.20
CA TRP A 59 19.73 24.47 21.64
C TRP A 59 18.36 23.85 21.33
N GLY A 60 17.41 24.02 22.26
CA GLY A 60 16.09 23.35 22.29
C GLY A 60 15.07 23.75 21.21
N GLY A 61 15.48 23.74 19.95
CA GLY A 61 14.62 23.94 18.78
C GLY A 61 13.96 22.65 18.28
N GLU A 62 14.75 21.58 18.08
CA GLU A 62 14.27 20.28 17.58
C GLU A 62 13.29 19.63 18.56
N THR A 63 13.66 19.50 19.84
CA THR A 63 12.87 18.74 20.83
C THR A 63 11.48 19.33 21.10
N ARG A 64 11.35 20.66 21.16
CA ARG A 64 10.03 21.30 21.40
C ARG A 64 9.09 21.16 20.20
N VAL A 65 9.65 21.12 19.00
CA VAL A 65 8.90 20.90 17.77
C VAL A 65 8.50 19.43 17.67
N ASP A 66 9.42 18.50 17.93
CA ASP A 66 9.17 17.06 17.94
C ASP A 66 8.08 16.67 18.94
N GLU A 67 8.21 17.11 20.20
CA GLU A 67 7.17 16.86 21.22
C GLU A 67 5.81 17.47 20.85
N ARG A 68 5.81 18.61 20.12
CA ARG A 68 4.57 19.24 19.67
C ARG A 68 3.93 18.45 18.53
N VAL A 69 4.73 17.90 17.62
CA VAL A 69 4.28 17.01 16.55
C VAL A 69 3.72 15.71 17.13
N GLU A 70 4.43 15.07 18.05
CA GLU A 70 3.96 13.87 18.73
C GLU A 70 2.62 14.11 19.45
N ARG A 71 2.51 15.20 20.23
CA ARG A 71 1.26 15.57 20.90
C ARG A 71 0.13 15.86 19.91
N ALA A 72 0.42 16.46 18.76
CA ALA A 72 -0.58 16.70 17.73
C ALA A 72 -1.08 15.39 17.10
N ILE A 73 -0.16 14.47 16.78
CA ILE A 73 -0.48 13.14 16.24
C ILE A 73 -1.31 12.33 17.22
N ALA A 74 -0.89 12.27 18.50
CA ALA A 74 -1.62 11.56 19.54
C ALA A 74 -3.06 12.09 19.70
N ARG A 75 -3.26 13.41 19.62
CA ARG A 75 -4.60 14.03 19.65
C ARG A 75 -5.44 13.66 18.43
N LEU A 76 -4.86 13.70 17.23
CA LEU A 76 -5.55 13.31 16.00
C LEU A 76 -5.95 11.82 16.03
N GLN A 77 -5.07 10.94 16.52
CA GLN A 77 -5.37 9.52 16.67
C GLN A 77 -6.48 9.27 17.70
N ALA A 78 -6.50 10.01 18.81
CA ALA A 78 -7.57 9.92 19.79
C ALA A 78 -8.93 10.38 19.23
N GLN A 79 -8.94 11.33 18.29
CA GLN A 79 -10.15 11.86 17.68
C GLN A 79 -10.65 11.03 16.48
N LEU A 80 -9.74 10.50 15.66
CA LEU A 80 -10.05 9.89 14.36
C LEU A 80 -9.80 8.37 14.31
N GLY A 81 -9.19 7.81 15.34
CA GLY A 81 -8.67 6.44 15.36
C GLY A 81 -7.23 6.35 14.85
N ALA A 82 -6.51 5.31 15.27
CA ALA A 82 -5.08 5.15 15.00
C ALA A 82 -4.78 5.02 13.49
N ASP A 83 -5.61 4.28 12.75
CA ASP A 83 -5.43 4.01 11.32
C ASP A 83 -5.72 5.24 10.43
N ALA A 84 -6.45 6.23 10.95
CA ALA A 84 -6.76 7.45 10.21
C ALA A 84 -5.54 8.38 10.09
N VAL A 85 -4.62 8.32 11.04
CA VAL A 85 -3.36 9.08 11.04
C VAL A 85 -2.23 8.14 10.69
N ALA A 86 -1.86 8.12 9.42
CA ALA A 86 -0.89 7.17 8.88
C ALA A 86 0.16 7.87 8.02
N VAL A 87 1.34 7.27 7.98
CA VAL A 87 2.46 7.67 7.15
C VAL A 87 2.73 6.60 6.08
N PRO A 88 3.22 7.00 4.89
CA PRO A 88 3.55 6.05 3.85
C PRO A 88 4.85 5.31 4.19
N GLU A 89 4.87 4.02 3.90
CA GLU A 89 6.07 3.21 3.77
C GLU A 89 6.04 2.46 2.45
N VAL A 90 7.18 2.46 1.78
CA VAL A 90 7.46 1.70 0.57
C VAL A 90 7.73 0.25 0.96
N ARG A 91 7.02 -0.65 0.28
CA ARG A 91 7.19 -2.08 0.38
C ARG A 91 7.37 -2.66 -1.01
N GLY A 92 7.84 -3.90 -1.05
CA GLY A 92 7.81 -4.68 -2.27
C GLY A 92 6.39 -4.86 -2.78
N GLY A 93 6.24 -5.03 -4.09
CA GLY A 93 4.93 -5.21 -4.71
C GLY A 93 4.98 -5.12 -6.22
N ARG A 94 4.02 -5.76 -6.90
CA ARG A 94 3.93 -5.77 -8.36
C ARG A 94 3.01 -4.67 -8.88
N GLY A 95 2.06 -4.23 -8.05
CA GLY A 95 1.17 -3.10 -8.35
C GLY A 95 1.49 -1.84 -7.55
N PRO A 96 1.08 -0.65 -8.03
CA PRO A 96 1.31 0.60 -7.31
C PRO A 96 0.60 0.64 -5.95
N GLY A 97 -0.57 0.01 -5.81
CA GLY A 97 -1.27 -0.11 -4.52
C GLY A 97 -0.66 -1.08 -3.52
N GLU A 98 0.29 -1.92 -3.93
CA GLU A 98 1.04 -2.81 -3.03
C GLU A 98 2.36 -2.18 -2.59
N ARG A 99 2.91 -1.30 -3.43
CA ARG A 99 4.23 -0.70 -3.22
C ARG A 99 4.25 0.36 -2.12
N VAL A 100 3.13 0.98 -1.79
CA VAL A 100 3.03 1.98 -0.71
C VAL A 100 1.92 1.57 0.24
N VAL A 101 2.30 1.25 1.48
CA VAL A 101 1.36 0.93 2.54
C VAL A 101 1.25 2.08 3.52
N ARG A 102 0.05 2.27 4.06
CA ARG A 102 -0.21 3.25 5.12
C ARG A 102 0.04 2.58 6.47
N VAL A 103 1.02 3.07 7.22
CA VAL A 103 1.34 2.59 8.56
C VAL A 103 0.87 3.64 9.57
N PRO A 104 0.14 3.26 10.65
CA PRO A 104 -0.25 4.21 11.68
C PRO A 104 0.95 5.02 12.18
N ALA A 105 0.81 6.33 12.24
CA ALA A 105 1.90 7.25 12.56
C ALA A 105 2.48 6.96 13.96
N GLY A 106 1.63 6.58 14.91
CA GLY A 106 2.05 6.18 16.26
C GLY A 106 2.79 4.84 16.33
N ALA A 107 2.78 4.02 15.28
CA ALA A 107 3.46 2.74 15.24
C ALA A 107 4.94 2.84 14.79
N VAL A 108 5.38 4.02 14.36
CA VAL A 108 6.75 4.29 13.91
C VAL A 108 7.32 5.50 14.65
N ASP A 109 8.64 5.55 14.78
CA ASP A 109 9.33 6.75 15.25
C ASP A 109 9.49 7.72 14.07
N LEU A 110 8.85 8.89 14.16
CA LEU A 110 8.89 9.91 13.11
C LEU A 110 10.12 10.82 13.21
N ALA A 111 10.84 10.77 14.32
CA ALA A 111 12.03 11.57 14.57
C ALA A 111 13.33 10.83 14.19
N GLU A 112 13.25 9.57 13.75
CA GLU A 112 14.38 8.81 13.21
C GLU A 112 14.30 8.69 11.70
N ASP A 113 15.44 8.38 11.07
CA ASP A 113 15.49 8.06 9.66
C ASP A 113 14.61 6.85 9.38
N ARG A 114 13.76 6.96 8.35
CA ARG A 114 12.85 5.90 7.92
C ARG A 114 13.25 5.42 6.53
N PRO A 115 14.20 4.47 6.40
CA PRO A 115 14.58 3.92 5.11
C PRO A 115 13.38 3.42 4.31
N ALA A 116 12.42 2.76 4.98
CA ALA A 116 11.18 2.31 4.35
C ALA A 116 10.30 3.44 3.81
N ALA A 117 10.51 4.72 4.16
CA ALA A 117 9.81 5.84 3.53
C ALA A 117 10.41 6.23 2.16
N CYS A 118 11.59 5.71 1.82
CA CYS A 118 12.27 5.98 0.55
C CYS A 118 11.89 4.95 -0.53
N LEU A 119 11.63 5.41 -1.75
CA LEU A 119 11.30 4.55 -2.90
C LEU A 119 12.42 3.57 -3.25
N ASP A 120 13.67 3.93 -2.97
CA ASP A 120 14.85 3.12 -3.26
C ASP A 120 15.13 2.05 -2.20
N SER A 121 14.35 2.01 -1.11
CA SER A 121 14.54 1.04 -0.03
C SER A 121 14.23 -0.40 -0.42
N VAL A 122 13.52 -0.60 -1.54
CA VAL A 122 13.20 -1.91 -2.08
C VAL A 122 14.02 -2.11 -3.36
N ALA A 123 15.11 -2.86 -3.24
CA ALA A 123 16.05 -3.11 -4.33
C ALA A 123 15.80 -4.44 -5.08
N GLU A 124 14.99 -5.34 -4.54
CA GLU A 124 14.75 -6.64 -5.18
C GLU A 124 13.91 -6.49 -6.46
N PRO A 125 14.27 -7.15 -7.58
CA PRO A 125 13.49 -7.06 -8.81
C PRO A 125 12.17 -7.81 -8.64
N TRP A 126 11.04 -7.11 -8.68
CA TRP A 126 9.71 -7.70 -8.62
C TRP A 126 9.26 -8.06 -10.04
N PRO A 127 9.17 -9.34 -10.43
CA PRO A 127 8.72 -9.70 -11.77
C PRO A 127 7.29 -9.19 -12.01
N GLY A 128 7.07 -8.45 -13.10
CA GLY A 128 5.80 -7.77 -13.38
C GLY A 128 5.66 -6.38 -12.75
N GLN A 129 6.75 -5.82 -12.20
CA GLN A 129 6.80 -4.44 -11.74
C GLN A 129 6.48 -3.46 -12.88
N LEU A 130 5.60 -2.51 -12.59
CA LEU A 130 5.29 -1.42 -13.49
C LEU A 130 6.52 -0.50 -13.70
N PRO A 131 6.85 -0.11 -14.94
CA PRO A 131 7.96 0.80 -15.19
C PRO A 131 7.66 2.20 -14.64
N THR A 132 8.73 2.98 -14.45
CA THR A 132 8.62 4.42 -14.14
C THR A 132 8.00 5.18 -15.32
N PRO A 133 7.27 6.28 -15.06
CA PRO A 133 7.02 6.90 -13.76
C PRO A 133 6.04 6.10 -12.89
N ALA A 134 6.09 6.31 -11.57
CA ALA A 134 5.02 5.83 -10.70
C ALA A 134 3.79 6.74 -10.87
N PRO A 135 2.56 6.19 -10.82
CA PRO A 135 1.37 7.03 -10.84
C PRO A 135 1.31 7.93 -9.60
N ALA A 136 0.82 9.17 -9.76
CA ALA A 136 0.66 10.13 -8.68
C ALA A 136 -0.48 9.74 -7.72
N VAL A 137 -1.54 9.12 -8.24
CA VAL A 137 -2.73 8.74 -7.46
C VAL A 137 -3.08 7.29 -7.71
N VAL A 138 -3.12 6.48 -6.66
CA VAL A 138 -3.67 5.11 -6.68
C VAL A 138 -5.08 5.14 -6.11
N LEU A 139 -6.03 4.54 -6.81
CA LEU A 139 -7.42 4.48 -6.38
C LEU A 139 -7.59 3.39 -5.31
N ASP A 140 -8.13 3.76 -4.14
CA ASP A 140 -8.51 2.80 -3.09
C ASP A 140 -9.50 1.74 -3.61
N ARG A 141 -10.39 2.14 -4.53
CA ARG A 141 -11.31 1.27 -5.24
C ARG A 141 -11.15 1.44 -6.74
N PRO A 142 -10.61 0.43 -7.45
CA PRO A 142 -10.52 0.49 -8.91
C PRO A 142 -11.89 0.69 -9.56
N VAL A 143 -11.92 1.49 -10.63
CA VAL A 143 -13.16 1.84 -11.33
C VAL A 143 -13.30 0.99 -12.59
N PRO A 144 -14.42 0.28 -12.81
CA PRO A 144 -14.64 -0.47 -14.04
C PRO A 144 -14.50 0.40 -15.28
N VAL A 145 -13.90 -0.15 -16.32
CA VAL A 145 -13.80 0.50 -17.63
C VAL A 145 -13.86 -0.57 -18.71
N GLN A 146 -14.33 -0.23 -19.90
CA GLN A 146 -14.14 -1.05 -21.09
C GLN A 146 -13.06 -0.40 -21.95
N VAL A 147 -12.17 -1.20 -22.50
CA VAL A 147 -11.18 -0.74 -23.49
C VAL A 147 -11.59 -1.34 -24.82
N VAL A 148 -11.77 -0.51 -25.84
CA VAL A 148 -12.30 -0.95 -27.15
C VAL A 148 -11.34 -0.65 -28.29
N ASP A 149 -11.45 -1.46 -29.34
CA ASP A 149 -10.70 -1.32 -30.60
C ASP A 149 -11.43 -0.41 -31.61
N ALA A 150 -10.83 -0.22 -32.78
CA ALA A 150 -11.39 0.60 -33.87
C ALA A 150 -12.75 0.12 -34.39
N GLN A 151 -13.14 -1.13 -34.10
CA GLN A 151 -14.44 -1.71 -34.44
C GLN A 151 -15.43 -1.67 -33.27
N GLY A 152 -15.06 -1.07 -32.13
CA GLY A 152 -15.87 -1.02 -30.92
C GLY A 152 -15.92 -2.32 -30.14
N ARG A 153 -15.04 -3.30 -30.45
CA ARG A 153 -14.96 -4.58 -29.72
C ARG A 153 -14.06 -4.42 -28.52
N SER A 154 -14.34 -5.17 -27.45
CA SER A 154 -13.48 -5.18 -26.26
C SER A 154 -12.07 -5.69 -26.61
N VAL A 155 -11.05 -4.96 -26.16
CA VAL A 155 -9.66 -5.40 -26.23
C VAL A 155 -9.42 -6.43 -25.14
N GLU A 156 -8.87 -7.58 -25.52
CA GLU A 156 -8.52 -8.68 -24.63
C GLU A 156 -7.00 -8.86 -24.60
N VAL A 157 -6.50 -9.61 -23.62
CA VAL A 157 -5.08 -9.97 -23.55
C VAL A 157 -4.94 -11.50 -23.52
N SER A 158 -4.24 -12.03 -24.53
CA SER A 158 -3.96 -13.46 -24.68
C SER A 158 -3.10 -13.99 -23.52
N GLY A 159 -2.99 -15.32 -23.39
CA GLY A 159 -2.09 -15.95 -22.41
C GLY A 159 -0.62 -15.57 -22.57
N ARG A 160 -0.20 -15.10 -23.76
CA ARG A 160 1.16 -14.65 -24.06
C ARG A 160 1.37 -13.15 -23.83
N SER A 161 0.40 -12.48 -23.21
CA SER A 161 0.43 -11.04 -22.96
C SER A 161 0.43 -10.23 -24.25
N GLU A 162 -0.39 -10.64 -25.23
CA GLU A 162 -0.60 -9.91 -26.48
C GLU A 162 -2.01 -9.33 -26.50
N LEU A 163 -2.16 -8.07 -26.90
CA LEU A 163 -3.47 -7.44 -27.07
C LEU A 163 -4.18 -8.00 -28.31
N SER A 164 -5.48 -8.24 -28.22
CA SER A 164 -6.28 -8.72 -29.36
C SER A 164 -6.37 -7.71 -30.50
N ALA A 165 -6.28 -6.41 -30.18
CA ALA A 165 -6.25 -5.29 -31.12
C ALA A 165 -5.67 -4.04 -30.43
N PRO A 166 -5.24 -3.01 -31.19
CA PRO A 166 -4.85 -1.73 -30.61
C PRO A 166 -6.03 -1.06 -29.89
N PRO A 167 -5.86 -0.61 -28.63
CA PRO A 167 -6.88 0.14 -27.91
C PRO A 167 -7.02 1.55 -28.50
N VAL A 168 -8.25 1.96 -28.78
CA VAL A 168 -8.55 3.28 -29.39
C VAL A 168 -9.42 4.16 -28.50
N ALA A 169 -10.19 3.56 -27.59
CA ALA A 169 -11.01 4.29 -26.66
C ALA A 169 -11.23 3.50 -25.37
N MET A 170 -11.57 4.23 -24.32
CA MET A 170 -12.03 3.69 -23.05
C MET A 170 -13.42 4.21 -22.73
N VAL A 171 -14.28 3.35 -22.18
CA VAL A 171 -15.67 3.64 -21.86
C VAL A 171 -15.90 3.38 -20.38
N ARG A 172 -16.34 4.40 -19.65
CA ARG A 172 -16.69 4.32 -18.23
C ARG A 172 -18.19 4.54 -18.08
N ASP A 173 -18.81 3.82 -17.16
CA ASP A 173 -20.26 3.92 -16.94
C ASP A 173 -20.69 5.38 -16.70
N GLY A 174 -21.70 5.83 -17.45
CA GLY A 174 -22.24 7.18 -17.37
C GLY A 174 -21.35 8.29 -17.95
N ARG A 175 -20.26 7.96 -18.67
CA ARG A 175 -19.40 8.93 -19.36
C ARG A 175 -19.38 8.70 -20.87
N ALA A 176 -19.13 9.77 -21.62
CA ALA A 176 -18.81 9.63 -23.04
C ALA A 176 -17.51 8.83 -23.22
N PRO A 177 -17.35 8.06 -24.32
CA PRO A 177 -16.10 7.38 -24.63
C PRO A 177 -14.93 8.37 -24.70
N ALA A 178 -13.85 8.08 -23.99
CA ALA A 178 -12.61 8.85 -24.06
C ALA A 178 -11.66 8.18 -25.06
N ARG A 179 -11.22 8.91 -26.08
CA ARG A 179 -10.30 8.40 -27.10
C ARG A 179 -8.90 8.28 -26.52
N ILE A 180 -8.21 7.19 -26.83
CA ILE A 180 -6.84 6.92 -26.39
C ILE A 180 -5.89 7.47 -27.45
N ALA A 181 -5.09 8.47 -27.05
CA ALA A 181 -4.08 9.08 -27.91
C ALA A 181 -2.79 8.24 -27.95
N ALA A 182 -2.39 7.67 -26.81
CA ALA A 182 -1.19 6.85 -26.69
C ALA A 182 -1.36 5.79 -25.59
N TRP A 183 -0.59 4.70 -25.70
CA TRP A 183 -0.56 3.66 -24.68
C TRP A 183 0.79 2.93 -24.65
N SER A 184 1.05 2.22 -23.55
CA SER A 184 2.24 1.37 -23.36
C SER A 184 1.92 0.13 -22.53
N GLY A 185 2.71 -0.92 -22.74
CA GLY A 185 2.46 -2.27 -22.23
C GLY A 185 2.10 -3.23 -23.37
N PRO A 186 1.44 -4.37 -23.10
CA PRO A 186 0.95 -4.82 -21.79
C PRO A 186 2.06 -5.37 -20.87
N TRP A 187 2.02 -5.00 -19.59
CA TRP A 187 2.87 -5.61 -18.56
C TRP A 187 2.09 -6.64 -17.75
N ALA A 188 2.43 -7.91 -17.91
CA ALA A 188 1.80 -8.99 -17.18
C ALA A 188 2.52 -9.29 -15.86
N ALA A 189 1.71 -9.54 -14.83
CA ALA A 189 2.12 -10.10 -13.55
C ALA A 189 1.31 -11.38 -13.33
N ASP A 190 2.02 -12.49 -13.16
CA ASP A 190 1.44 -13.80 -12.84
C ASP A 190 1.88 -14.18 -11.42
N GLU A 191 0.92 -14.21 -10.50
CA GLU A 191 1.16 -14.44 -9.09
C GLU A 191 0.62 -15.79 -8.66
N ARG A 192 1.41 -16.48 -7.83
CA ARG A 192 1.04 -17.75 -7.22
C ARG A 192 0.53 -18.76 -8.27
N TRP A 193 1.15 -18.79 -9.45
CA TRP A 193 0.83 -19.71 -10.55
C TRP A 193 0.89 -21.20 -10.11
N TRP A 194 1.64 -21.50 -9.04
CA TRP A 194 1.73 -22.81 -8.41
C TRP A 194 0.52 -23.17 -7.53
N ASP A 195 -0.30 -22.19 -7.12
CA ASP A 195 -1.46 -22.35 -6.25
C ASP A 195 -2.74 -21.99 -7.01
N ARG A 196 -3.53 -22.99 -7.39
CA ARG A 196 -4.76 -22.78 -8.18
C ARG A 196 -5.80 -21.89 -7.50
N HIS A 197 -5.81 -21.81 -6.17
CA HIS A 197 -6.79 -21.02 -5.42
C HIS A 197 -6.34 -19.58 -5.24
N GLN A 198 -5.03 -19.36 -5.16
CA GLN A 198 -4.45 -18.04 -4.99
C GLN A 198 -3.84 -17.46 -6.27
N HIS A 199 -3.90 -18.21 -7.39
CA HIS A 199 -3.40 -17.79 -8.68
C HIS A 199 -4.11 -16.54 -9.15
N ARG A 200 -3.32 -15.51 -9.42
CA ARG A 200 -3.80 -14.21 -9.82
C ARG A 200 -2.98 -13.70 -11.00
N ARG A 201 -3.64 -13.63 -12.15
CA ARG A 201 -3.06 -13.08 -13.38
C ARG A 201 -3.60 -11.68 -13.63
N ARG A 202 -2.68 -10.72 -13.71
CA ARG A 202 -3.02 -9.31 -13.90
C ARG A 202 -2.19 -8.73 -15.04
N VAL A 203 -2.80 -7.88 -15.86
CA VAL A 203 -2.11 -7.20 -16.97
C VAL A 203 -2.35 -5.71 -16.86
N ARG A 204 -1.32 -4.88 -17.08
CA ARG A 204 -1.42 -3.42 -17.00
C ARG A 204 -1.14 -2.74 -18.32
N LEU A 205 -1.87 -1.66 -18.57
CA LEU A 205 -1.64 -0.72 -19.65
C LEU A 205 -1.58 0.70 -19.09
N GLN A 206 -0.57 1.46 -19.51
CA GLN A 206 -0.58 2.91 -19.35
C GLN A 206 -1.29 3.48 -20.58
N VAL A 207 -2.23 4.39 -20.36
CA VAL A 207 -2.97 5.05 -21.43
C VAL A 207 -2.97 6.56 -21.21
N VAL A 208 -2.93 7.30 -22.30
CA VAL A 208 -3.14 8.74 -22.34
C VAL A 208 -4.32 8.99 -23.25
N ASP A 209 -5.33 9.71 -22.75
CA ASP A 209 -6.47 10.12 -23.57
C ASP A 209 -6.16 11.39 -24.40
N GLU A 210 -7.02 11.69 -25.37
CA GLU A 210 -6.87 12.88 -26.23
C GLU A 210 -7.03 14.20 -25.47
N GLU A 211 -7.59 14.20 -24.25
CA GLU A 211 -7.71 15.37 -23.37
C GLU A 211 -6.46 15.56 -22.48
N GLY A 212 -5.48 14.64 -22.57
CA GLY A 212 -4.23 14.66 -21.80
C GLY A 212 -4.30 13.88 -20.48
N GLY A 213 -5.42 13.24 -20.16
CA GLY A 213 -5.56 12.40 -18.98
C GLY A 213 -4.72 11.12 -19.09
N ALA A 214 -3.79 10.94 -18.17
CA ALA A 214 -2.92 9.75 -18.10
C ALA A 214 -3.37 8.79 -16.99
N LEU A 215 -3.69 7.54 -17.36
CA LEU A 215 -4.27 6.52 -16.49
C LEU A 215 -3.50 5.21 -16.55
N LEU A 216 -3.55 4.46 -15.45
CA LEU A 216 -3.13 3.07 -15.38
C LEU A 216 -4.36 2.16 -15.36
N LEU A 217 -4.47 1.33 -16.40
CA LEU A 217 -5.50 0.33 -16.53
C LEU A 217 -4.96 -1.05 -16.12
N ALA A 218 -5.79 -1.84 -15.47
CA ALA A 218 -5.49 -3.23 -15.11
C ALA A 218 -6.59 -4.16 -15.63
N LEU A 219 -6.20 -5.24 -16.30
CA LEU A 219 -7.06 -6.36 -16.69
C LEU A 219 -6.89 -7.51 -15.70
N GLU A 220 -8.00 -7.96 -15.14
CA GLU A 220 -8.06 -9.13 -14.26
C GLU A 220 -9.41 -9.83 -14.44
N GLY A 221 -9.41 -11.17 -14.55
CA GLY A 221 -10.65 -11.93 -14.76
C GLY A 221 -11.44 -11.52 -16.01
N GLY A 222 -10.75 -11.05 -17.06
CA GLY A 222 -11.38 -10.59 -18.30
C GLY A 222 -12.04 -9.20 -18.23
N ARG A 223 -11.84 -8.45 -17.14
CA ARG A 223 -12.41 -7.10 -16.96
C ARG A 223 -11.33 -6.06 -16.74
N TRP A 224 -11.49 -4.91 -17.39
CA TRP A 224 -10.60 -3.77 -17.25
C TRP A 224 -11.04 -2.85 -16.11
N TRP A 225 -10.06 -2.27 -15.44
CA TRP A 225 -10.22 -1.37 -14.31
C TRP A 225 -9.25 -0.22 -14.42
N VAL A 226 -9.68 0.99 -14.09
CA VAL A 226 -8.76 2.10 -13.79
C VAL A 226 -8.28 1.91 -12.35
N GLU A 227 -6.97 1.73 -12.16
CA GLU A 227 -6.38 1.53 -10.83
C GLU A 227 -5.55 2.72 -10.34
N ALA A 228 -5.03 3.54 -11.24
CA ALA A 228 -4.24 4.72 -10.88
C ALA A 228 -4.29 5.81 -11.97
N ALA A 229 -3.84 7.02 -11.63
CA ALA A 229 -3.69 8.18 -12.51
C ALA A 229 -2.30 8.81 -12.34
N TYR A 230 -1.77 9.40 -13.41
CA TYR A 230 -0.40 9.94 -13.47
C TYR A 230 -0.28 11.45 -13.18
N ASP A 231 -1.40 12.18 -13.23
CA ASP A 231 -1.50 13.65 -13.24
C ASP A 231 -0.84 14.37 -14.43
#